data_AF-A0A3A0EQH3-F1
#
_entry.id   AF-A0A3A0EQH3-F1
#
_cell.length_a   1.000
_cell.length_b   1.000
_cell.length_c   1.000
_cell.angle_alpha   90.00
_cell.angle_beta   90.00
_cell.angle_gamma   90.00
#
_symmetry.space_group_name_H-M   'P 1'
#
loop_
_entity.id
_entity.type
_entity.pdbx_description
1 polymer ?
#
loop_
_entity_poly.entity_id
_entity_poly.type
_entity_poly.pdbx_seq_one_letter_code
_entity_poly.pdbx_strand_id
1 'polypeptide(L)'
;MLLDKLVAALTGPLLLSSLLLFAPAASALEYPIGSPQNAAGMEIAAVYLQPIDMEPEGHMRKAADSDVHLEADIHALSTNVNGYPEGAWIPFLLVRYEITKAGSNETIRGDMMPMVASDGPHYGDNVKLQGPGKYHL
;
A
#
# COMPACT_ATOMS: atom_id res chain seq x y z
N MET A 1 43.35 22.62 28.35
CA MET A 1 43.02 23.41 27.13
C MET A 1 43.09 22.62 25.82
N LEU A 2 44.11 21.80 25.52
CA LEU A 2 44.08 20.88 24.35
C LEU A 2 43.32 19.57 24.62
N LEU A 3 43.39 19.03 25.84
CA LEU A 3 42.76 17.76 26.21
C LEU A 3 41.21 17.85 26.29
N ASP A 4 40.70 18.98 26.77
CA ASP A 4 39.26 19.23 26.92
C ASP A 4 38.53 19.35 25.57
N LYS A 5 39.23 19.83 24.53
CA LYS A 5 38.70 19.92 23.16
C LYS A 5 38.63 18.55 22.47
N LEU A 6 39.52 17.62 22.85
CA LEU A 6 39.55 16.26 22.31
C LEU A 6 38.40 15.41 22.87
N VAL A 7 38.11 15.55 24.17
CA VAL A 7 37.00 14.87 24.85
C VAL A 7 35.64 15.38 24.34
N ALA A 8 35.50 16.68 24.09
CA ALA A 8 34.30 17.24 23.45
C ALA A 8 34.11 16.76 21.99
N ALA A 9 35.22 16.56 21.25
CA ALA A 9 35.19 16.09 19.86
C ALA A 9 34.87 14.58 19.74
N LEU A 10 35.13 13.79 20.78
CA LEU A 10 34.87 12.33 20.82
C LEU A 10 33.52 11.97 21.45
N THR A 11 32.97 12.81 22.33
CA THR A 11 31.67 12.56 23.00
C THR A 11 30.46 12.84 22.12
N GLY A 12 30.53 13.85 21.25
CA GLY A 12 29.46 14.17 20.27
C GLY A 12 29.20 13.05 19.23
N PRO A 13 30.23 12.49 18.58
CA PRO A 13 30.07 11.38 17.62
C PRO A 13 29.59 10.09 18.28
N LEU A 14 30.04 9.76 19.50
CA LEU A 14 29.62 8.54 20.19
C LEU A 14 28.13 8.56 20.58
N LEU A 15 27.60 9.70 21.00
CA LEU A 15 26.16 9.88 21.26
C LEU A 15 25.34 9.75 19.96
N LEU A 16 25.80 10.34 18.85
CA LEU A 16 25.12 10.25 17.55
C LEU A 16 25.15 8.81 16.97
N SER A 17 26.23 8.06 17.22
CA SER A 17 26.38 6.66 16.83
C SER A 17 25.40 5.74 17.57
N SER A 18 25.13 6.03 18.85
CA SER A 18 24.19 5.24 19.66
C SER A 18 22.72 5.45 19.27
N LEU A 19 22.36 6.61 18.71
CA LEU A 19 21.01 6.89 18.18
C LEU A 19 20.71 6.15 16.86
N LEU A 20 21.73 5.88 16.03
CA LEU A 20 21.56 5.14 14.76
C LEU A 20 21.29 3.65 14.98
N LEU A 21 21.67 3.09 16.13
CA LEU A 21 21.43 1.68 16.47
C LEU A 21 19.97 1.36 16.84
N PHE A 22 19.13 2.39 17.04
CA PHE A 22 17.71 2.24 17.40
C PHE A 22 16.76 2.71 16.29
N ALA A 23 17.21 2.77 15.04
CA ALA A 23 16.30 3.07 13.94
C ALA A 23 15.20 1.98 13.86
N PRO A 24 13.91 2.33 13.93
CA PRO A 24 12.84 1.36 13.77
C PRO A 24 12.87 0.76 12.36
N ALA A 25 12.55 -0.53 12.25
CA ALA A 25 12.32 -1.14 10.95
C ALA A 25 11.13 -0.45 10.27
N ALA A 26 11.29 -0.07 9.00
CA ALA A 26 10.19 0.44 8.19
C ALA A 26 9.30 -0.74 7.78
N SER A 27 7.99 -0.60 8.01
CA SER A 27 6.97 -1.53 7.53
C SER A 27 6.11 -0.84 6.49
N ALA A 28 5.64 -1.60 5.50
CA ALA A 28 4.56 -1.15 4.65
C ALA A 28 3.32 -0.97 5.52
N LEU A 29 2.77 0.25 5.55
CA LEU A 29 1.60 0.57 6.35
C LEU A 29 0.42 0.81 5.44
N GLU A 30 -0.58 -0.04 5.58
CA GLU A 30 -1.85 0.08 4.88
C GLU A 30 -2.77 1.10 5.56
N TYR A 31 -3.48 1.84 4.72
CA TYR A 31 -4.48 2.81 5.10
C TYR A 31 -5.83 2.38 4.51
N PRO A 32 -6.85 2.10 5.34
CA PRO A 32 -8.14 1.65 4.85
C PRO A 32 -8.87 2.75 4.08
N ILE A 33 -9.49 2.36 2.96
CA ILE A 33 -10.37 3.20 2.16
C ILE A 33 -11.82 2.86 2.51
N GLY A 34 -12.44 3.71 3.32
CA GLY A 34 -13.82 3.52 3.74
C GLY A 34 -14.00 2.30 4.64
N SER A 35 -15.09 1.54 4.44
CA SER A 35 -15.38 0.31 5.16
C SER A 35 -15.56 -0.84 4.17
N PRO A 36 -15.15 -2.08 4.52
CA PRO A 36 -15.35 -3.25 3.68
C PRO A 36 -16.81 -3.40 3.24
N GLN A 37 -17.01 -3.88 2.02
CA GLN A 37 -18.32 -4.13 1.43
C GLN A 37 -18.55 -5.63 1.25
N ASN A 38 -19.71 -6.11 1.70
CA ASN A 38 -20.08 -7.51 1.55
C ASN A 38 -21.03 -7.69 0.37
N ALA A 39 -20.58 -8.42 -0.65
CA ALA A 39 -21.34 -8.65 -1.86
C ALA A 39 -21.07 -10.03 -2.46
N ALA A 40 -22.11 -10.69 -2.97
CA ALA A 40 -21.99 -11.97 -3.70
C ALA A 40 -21.20 -13.07 -2.95
N GLY A 41 -21.28 -13.10 -1.61
CA GLY A 41 -20.54 -14.06 -0.78
C GLY A 41 -19.05 -13.74 -0.65
N MET A 42 -18.66 -12.48 -0.81
CA MET A 42 -17.30 -11.98 -0.62
C MET A 42 -17.31 -10.73 0.27
N GLU A 43 -16.28 -10.58 1.09
CA GLU A 43 -15.89 -9.32 1.71
C GLU A 43 -14.86 -8.65 0.79
N ILE A 44 -15.11 -7.39 0.45
CA ILE A 44 -14.30 -6.59 -0.47
C ILE A 44 -13.83 -5.37 0.32
N ALA A 45 -12.55 -5.37 0.71
CA ALA A 45 -11.90 -4.24 1.34
C ALA A 45 -10.98 -3.53 0.34
N ALA A 46 -10.78 -2.23 0.54
CA ALA A 46 -9.84 -1.44 -0.24
C ALA A 46 -8.88 -0.75 0.72
N VAL A 47 -7.60 -0.80 0.40
CA VAL A 47 -6.53 -0.13 1.15
C VAL A 47 -5.60 0.59 0.19
N TYR A 48 -4.82 1.53 0.70
CA TYR A 48 -3.66 2.04 -0.02
C TYR A 48 -2.46 2.10 0.90
N LEU A 49 -1.28 2.10 0.29
CA LEU A 49 0.00 2.25 0.97
C LEU A 49 0.99 2.99 0.07
N GLN A 50 2.24 3.12 0.50
CA GLN A 50 3.28 3.70 -0.35
C GLN A 50 3.43 2.87 -1.66
N PRO A 51 3.76 3.49 -2.80
CA PRO A 51 4.02 2.77 -4.04
C PRO A 51 5.05 1.66 -3.87
N ILE A 52 4.85 0.55 -4.58
CA ILE A 52 5.72 -0.63 -4.51
C ILE A 52 6.43 -0.86 -5.84
N ASP A 53 7.61 -1.47 -5.78
CA ASP A 53 8.25 -2.07 -6.95
C ASP A 53 7.73 -3.50 -7.12
N MET A 54 7.50 -3.91 -8.37
CA MET A 54 6.92 -5.20 -8.70
C MET A 54 7.68 -5.86 -9.84
N GLU A 55 7.80 -7.18 -9.74
CA GLU A 55 8.19 -8.05 -10.84
C GLU A 55 7.03 -8.93 -11.33
N PRO A 56 6.93 -9.21 -12.65
CA PRO A 56 7.77 -8.67 -13.70
C PRO A 56 7.53 -7.18 -13.95
N GLU A 57 8.59 -6.43 -14.23
CA GLU A 57 8.47 -5.01 -14.60
C GLU A 57 7.59 -4.79 -15.86
N GLY A 58 7.03 -3.57 -15.98
CA GLY A 58 6.38 -3.09 -17.20
C GLY A 58 4.86 -3.27 -17.27
N HIS A 59 4.27 -3.95 -16.28
CA HIS A 59 2.81 -4.16 -16.21
C HIS A 59 2.07 -3.12 -15.37
N MET A 60 2.79 -2.37 -14.54
CA MET A 60 2.26 -1.34 -13.64
C MET A 60 3.10 -0.08 -13.75
N ARG A 61 2.54 1.07 -13.36
CA ARG A 61 3.31 2.32 -13.24
C ARG A 61 4.47 2.14 -12.25
N LYS A 62 5.64 2.70 -12.59
CA LYS A 62 6.81 2.67 -11.70
C LYS A 62 6.50 3.34 -10.37
N ALA A 63 7.05 2.80 -9.28
CA ALA A 63 6.86 3.35 -7.94
C ALA A 63 7.24 4.84 -7.87
N ALA A 64 8.38 5.21 -8.47
CA ALA A 64 8.89 6.59 -8.52
C ALA A 64 7.96 7.60 -9.22
N ASP A 65 7.07 7.12 -10.08
CA ASP A 65 6.12 7.94 -10.84
C ASP A 65 4.71 7.90 -10.24
N SER A 66 4.53 7.29 -9.07
CA SER A 66 3.23 7.02 -8.44
C SER A 66 3.12 7.68 -7.09
N ASP A 67 1.88 7.85 -6.60
CA ASP A 67 1.63 8.44 -5.28
C ASP A 67 1.23 7.39 -4.24
N VAL A 68 0.51 6.35 -4.67
CA VAL A 68 0.08 5.22 -3.82
C VAL A 68 0.17 3.89 -4.56
N HIS A 69 0.29 2.79 -3.82
CA HIS A 69 -0.18 1.49 -4.27
C HIS A 69 -1.61 1.32 -3.76
N LEU A 70 -2.55 1.06 -4.67
CA LEU A 70 -3.96 0.82 -4.35
C LEU A 70 -4.21 -0.68 -4.40
N GLU A 71 -4.85 -1.22 -3.37
CA GLU A 71 -5.15 -2.65 -3.26
C GLU A 71 -6.64 -2.91 -3.05
N ALA A 72 -7.08 -4.07 -3.51
CA ALA A 72 -8.37 -4.67 -3.23
C ALA A 72 -8.18 -6.08 -2.63
N ASP A 73 -8.57 -6.22 -1.37
CA ASP A 73 -8.55 -7.47 -0.63
C ASP A 73 -9.92 -8.13 -0.70
N ILE A 74 -9.99 -9.25 -1.40
CA ILE A 74 -11.26 -9.92 -1.71
C ILE A 74 -11.22 -11.34 -1.17
N HIS A 75 -12.00 -11.58 -0.14
CA HIS A 75 -12.04 -12.85 0.58
C HIS A 75 -13.46 -13.43 0.59
N ALA A 76 -13.57 -14.75 0.52
CA ALA A 76 -14.82 -15.46 0.65
C ALA A 76 -15.46 -15.23 2.03
N LEU A 77 -16.76 -14.93 2.05
CA LEU A 77 -17.57 -15.04 3.25
C LEU A 77 -18.02 -16.50 3.42
N SER A 78 -18.50 -16.88 4.61
CA SER A 78 -19.17 -18.17 4.84
C SER A 78 -20.41 -18.39 3.95
N THR A 79 -20.95 -17.34 3.34
CA THR A 79 -22.06 -17.39 2.38
C THR A 79 -21.62 -17.61 0.92
N ASN A 80 -20.32 -17.78 0.66
CA ASN A 80 -19.80 -18.01 -0.68
C ASN A 80 -20.35 -19.33 -1.27
N VAL A 81 -20.99 -19.25 -2.43
CA VAL A 81 -21.59 -20.41 -3.12
C VAL A 81 -20.70 -21.02 -4.19
N ASN A 82 -19.51 -20.44 -4.42
CA ASN A 82 -18.62 -20.80 -5.52
C ASN A 82 -17.55 -21.83 -5.13
N GLY A 83 -17.64 -22.39 -3.91
CA GLY A 83 -16.75 -23.45 -3.43
C GLY A 83 -15.51 -22.95 -2.68
N TYR A 84 -15.42 -21.66 -2.38
CA TYR A 84 -14.33 -21.10 -1.56
C TYR A 84 -14.70 -21.14 -0.06
N PRO A 85 -13.84 -21.65 0.82
CA PRO A 85 -14.08 -21.61 2.26
C PRO A 85 -13.97 -20.18 2.79
N GLU A 86 -14.66 -19.89 3.90
CA GLU A 86 -14.60 -18.57 4.55
C GLU A 86 -13.16 -18.12 4.81
N GLY A 87 -12.87 -16.86 4.49
CA GLY A 87 -11.55 -16.24 4.61
C GLY A 87 -10.57 -16.59 3.49
N ALA A 88 -10.92 -17.44 2.52
CA ALA A 88 -10.05 -17.69 1.38
C ALA A 88 -10.03 -16.49 0.42
N TRP A 89 -8.84 -16.10 -0.04
CA TRP A 89 -8.71 -15.14 -1.13
C TRP A 89 -9.42 -15.64 -2.39
N ILE A 90 -10.06 -14.73 -3.13
CA ILE A 90 -10.78 -15.05 -4.38
C ILE A 90 -9.86 -14.77 -5.58
N PRO A 91 -9.28 -15.81 -6.22
CA PRO A 91 -8.39 -15.64 -7.37
C PRO A 91 -9.16 -15.42 -8.68
N PHE A 92 -8.43 -15.04 -9.73
CA PHE A 92 -8.89 -14.96 -11.14
C PHE A 92 -10.04 -13.96 -11.40
N LEU A 93 -10.17 -12.93 -10.56
CA LEU A 93 -11.07 -11.82 -10.83
C LEU A 93 -10.42 -10.82 -11.80
N LEU A 94 -11.25 -10.16 -12.59
CA LEU A 94 -10.90 -8.91 -13.25
C LEU A 94 -11.40 -7.78 -12.37
N VAL A 95 -10.49 -7.06 -11.74
CA VAL A 95 -10.81 -5.93 -10.85
C VAL A 95 -10.44 -4.64 -11.55
N ARG A 96 -11.37 -3.70 -11.58
CA ARG A 96 -11.19 -2.37 -12.18
C ARG A 96 -11.48 -1.30 -11.16
N TYR A 97 -10.75 -0.19 -11.22
CA TYR A 97 -11.00 0.95 -10.35
C TYR A 97 -11.35 2.20 -11.16
N GLU A 98 -12.16 3.06 -10.55
CA GLU A 98 -12.38 4.44 -11.00
C GLU A 98 -12.21 5.37 -9.80
N ILE A 99 -11.29 6.33 -9.90
CA ILE A 99 -11.04 7.31 -8.84
C ILE A 99 -11.41 8.70 -9.35
N THR A 100 -12.23 9.40 -8.57
CA THR A 100 -12.61 10.79 -8.84
C THR A 100 -12.23 11.70 -7.68
N LYS A 101 -11.65 12.87 -7.98
CA LYS A 101 -11.36 13.90 -6.97
C LYS A 101 -12.54 14.84 -6.85
N ALA A 102 -12.96 15.16 -5.62
CA ALA A 102 -14.02 16.14 -5.39
C ALA A 102 -13.68 17.49 -6.05
N GLY A 103 -14.58 17.98 -6.92
CA GLY A 103 -14.40 19.21 -7.67
C GLY A 103 -13.57 19.08 -8.96
N SER A 104 -13.09 17.89 -9.30
CA SER A 104 -12.48 17.57 -10.59
C SER A 104 -13.51 16.92 -11.52
N ASN A 105 -13.38 17.15 -12.83
CA ASN A 105 -14.13 16.43 -13.86
C ASN A 105 -13.32 15.27 -14.46
N GLU A 106 -12.10 15.06 -13.97
CA GLU A 106 -11.25 13.98 -14.43
C GLU A 106 -11.46 12.72 -13.59
N THR A 107 -11.34 11.58 -14.24
CA THR A 107 -11.40 10.27 -13.59
C THR A 107 -10.13 9.50 -13.93
N ILE A 108 -9.48 8.96 -12.90
CA ILE A 108 -8.38 8.02 -13.05
C ILE A 108 -8.99 6.63 -13.12
N ARG A 109 -8.60 5.82 -14.11
CA ARG A 109 -9.10 4.45 -14.29
C ARG A 109 -7.96 3.50 -14.57
N GLY A 110 -8.12 2.24 -14.17
CA GLY A 110 -7.19 1.18 -14.48
C GLY A 110 -7.76 -0.20 -14.19
N ASP A 111 -7.03 -1.21 -14.65
CA ASP A 111 -7.26 -2.62 -14.32
C ASP A 111 -6.22 -3.00 -13.26
N MET A 112 -6.67 -3.56 -12.13
CA MET A 112 -5.75 -4.09 -11.11
C MET A 112 -5.21 -5.44 -11.54
N MET A 113 -3.98 -5.73 -11.13
CA MET A 113 -3.32 -7.01 -11.37
C MET A 113 -3.43 -7.91 -10.13
N PRO A 114 -3.52 -9.24 -10.29
CA PRO A 114 -3.31 -10.17 -9.18
C PRO A 114 -1.84 -10.18 -8.77
N MET A 115 -1.57 -10.03 -7.48
CA MET A 115 -0.22 -9.85 -6.93
C MET A 115 -0.09 -10.60 -5.61
N VAL A 116 1.15 -10.77 -5.13
CA VAL A 116 1.43 -11.37 -3.82
C VAL A 116 2.51 -10.57 -3.12
N ALA A 117 2.25 -10.23 -1.86
CA ALA A 117 3.18 -9.57 -0.96
C ALA A 117 3.46 -10.48 0.26
N SER A 118 4.15 -9.95 1.27
CA SER A 118 4.55 -10.74 2.46
C SER A 118 3.37 -11.16 3.35
N ASP A 119 2.26 -10.46 3.24
CA ASP A 119 1.02 -10.60 4.01
C ASP A 119 -0.03 -11.46 3.27
N GLY A 120 0.05 -11.60 1.95
CA GLY A 120 -0.81 -12.49 1.19
C GLY A 120 -1.01 -12.07 -0.27
N PRO A 121 -1.89 -12.79 -0.99
CA PRO A 121 -2.33 -12.41 -2.33
C PRO A 121 -3.44 -11.35 -2.29
N HIS A 122 -3.40 -10.40 -3.23
CA HIS A 122 -4.39 -9.34 -3.40
C HIS A 122 -4.48 -8.91 -4.87
N TYR A 123 -5.33 -7.93 -5.18
CA TYR A 123 -5.30 -7.21 -6.46
C TYR A 123 -4.79 -5.79 -6.25
N GLY A 124 -3.88 -5.31 -7.09
CA GLY A 124 -3.32 -3.97 -6.91
C GLY A 124 -2.88 -3.25 -8.17
N ASP A 125 -2.64 -1.95 -8.04
CA ASP A 125 -2.02 -1.09 -9.05
C ASP A 125 -1.34 0.13 -8.40
N ASN A 126 -0.26 0.62 -9.01
CA ASN A 126 0.38 1.86 -8.60
C ASN A 126 -0.30 3.03 -9.29
N VAL A 127 -0.83 3.95 -8.49
CA VAL A 127 -1.69 5.03 -8.98
C VAL A 127 -1.03 6.38 -8.76
N LYS A 128 -1.07 7.23 -9.80
CA LYS A 128 -0.78 8.66 -9.70
C LYS A 128 -2.08 9.41 -9.43
N LEU A 129 -2.14 10.16 -8.33
CA LEU A 129 -3.30 10.95 -7.93
C LEU A 129 -3.19 12.40 -8.44
N GLN A 130 -4.30 13.13 -8.35
CA GLN A 130 -4.38 14.55 -8.74
C GLN A 130 -4.03 15.47 -7.56
N GLY A 131 -2.95 15.15 -6.85
CA GLY A 131 -2.52 15.81 -5.62
C GLY A 131 -3.47 15.60 -4.42
N PRO A 132 -3.22 16.24 -3.27
CA PRO A 132 -4.03 16.05 -2.07
C PRO A 132 -5.50 16.48 -2.25
N GLY A 133 -6.43 15.78 -1.60
CA GLY A 133 -7.85 16.13 -1.60
C GLY A 133 -8.74 14.98 -1.15
N LYS A 134 -10.06 15.19 -1.25
CA LYS A 134 -11.06 14.14 -1.04
C LYS A 134 -11.30 13.41 -2.35
N TYR A 135 -11.29 12.09 -2.28
CA TYR A 135 -11.49 11.21 -3.41
C TYR A 135 -12.69 10.29 -3.17
N HIS A 136 -13.31 9.87 -4.26
CA HIS A 136 -14.19 8.72 -4.29
C HIS A 136 -13.51 7.65 -5.14
N LEU A 137 -13.40 6.47 -4.56
CA LEU A 137 -13.05 5.20 -5.20
C LEU A 137 -14.32 4.35 -5.24
#